data_AF-A0A5C8C867-F1
#
_entry.id   AF-A0A5C8C867-F1
#
_cell.length_a   1.000
_cell.length_b   1.000
_cell.length_c   1.000
_cell.angle_alpha   90.00
_cell.angle_beta   90.00
_cell.angle_gamma   90.00
#
_symmetry.space_group_name_H-M   'P 1'
#
loop_
_entity.id
_entity.type
_entity.pdbx_description
1 polymer ?
#
loop_
_entity_poly.entity_id
_entity_poly.type
_entity_poly.pdbx_seq_one_letter_code
_entity_poly.pdbx_strand_id
1 'polypeptide(L)'
;MEINDFKECINIWIKAETWHTNHPLDTERFHKAIHHIFIQNGTKLESEKFAKLLSEVLFEKYPKINKDFIAQQVESAKDTYEVIRSYLFDIKE
;
A
#
# COMPACT_ATOMS: atom_id res chain seq x y z
N MET A 1 -2.15 12.55 4.27
CA MET A 1 -2.13 11.39 5.16
C MET A 1 -0.83 11.35 5.98
N GLU A 2 -0.97 11.16 7.29
CA GLU A 2 0.13 10.92 8.23
C GLU A 2 0.38 9.40 8.41
N ILE A 3 1.50 9.03 9.03
CA ILE A 3 1.91 7.61 9.12
C ILE A 3 0.96 6.73 9.95
N ASN A 4 0.33 7.28 10.99
CA ASN A 4 -0.60 6.50 11.83
C ASN A 4 -1.87 6.13 11.07
N ASP A 5 -2.49 7.10 10.39
CA ASP A 5 -3.67 6.84 9.53
C ASP A 5 -3.33 5.83 8.42
N PHE A 6 -2.13 5.96 7.84
CA PHE A 6 -1.65 5.06 6.81
C PHE A 6 -1.50 3.63 7.34
N LYS A 7 -0.91 3.47 8.54
CA LYS A 7 -0.79 2.17 9.22
C LYS A 7 -2.15 1.52 9.42
N GLU A 8 -3.14 2.26 9.90
CA GLU A 8 -4.50 1.72 10.11
C GLU A 8 -5.11 1.20 8.80
N CYS A 9 -4.96 1.95 7.71
CA CYS A 9 -5.45 1.53 6.39
C CYS A 9 -4.74 0.26 5.89
N ILE A 10 -3.40 0.26 5.90
CA ILE A 10 -2.58 -0.82 5.34
C ILE A 10 -2.60 -2.09 6.19
N ASN A 11 -2.92 -1.99 7.48
CA ASN A 11 -2.94 -3.15 8.38
C ASN A 11 -3.90 -4.25 7.91
N ILE A 12 -4.98 -3.94 7.17
CA ILE A 12 -5.89 -4.94 6.61
C ILE A 12 -5.18 -5.92 5.67
N TRP A 13 -4.17 -5.44 4.95
CA TRP A 13 -3.35 -6.23 4.03
C TRP A 13 -2.18 -6.89 4.76
N ILE A 14 -1.33 -6.10 5.41
CA ILE A 14 -0.08 -6.58 6.00
C ILE A 14 -0.26 -7.30 7.35
N LYS A 15 -1.48 -7.60 7.79
CA LYS A 15 -1.71 -8.36 9.03
C LYS A 15 -1.45 -9.85 8.86
N ALA A 16 -1.75 -10.41 7.69
CA ALA A 16 -1.43 -11.78 7.38
C ALA A 16 0.05 -11.88 6.99
N GLU A 17 0.81 -12.84 7.52
CA GLU A 17 2.22 -13.02 7.14
C GLU A 17 2.40 -13.38 5.65
N THR A 18 1.36 -13.91 5.01
CA THR A 18 1.32 -14.29 3.59
C THR A 18 1.08 -13.11 2.65
N TRP A 19 1.04 -11.87 3.15
CA TRP A 19 0.67 -10.67 2.38
C TRP A 19 1.41 -10.49 1.04
N HIS A 20 2.59 -11.10 0.89
CA HIS A 20 3.50 -11.05 -0.26
C HIS A 20 3.39 -12.27 -1.20
N THR A 21 2.47 -13.20 -0.96
CA THR A 21 2.38 -14.48 -1.72
C THR A 21 1.63 -14.37 -3.05
N ASN A 22 1.11 -13.19 -3.39
CA ASN A 22 0.25 -12.95 -4.55
C ASN A 22 -1.00 -13.86 -4.59
N HIS A 23 -1.39 -14.41 -3.44
CA HIS A 23 -2.64 -15.14 -3.34
C HIS A 23 -3.82 -14.18 -3.58
N PRO A 24 -4.91 -14.60 -4.25
CA PRO A 24 -6.03 -13.70 -4.58
C PRO A 24 -6.61 -12.96 -3.37
N LEU A 25 -6.63 -13.59 -2.19
CA LEU A 25 -7.07 -12.96 -0.94
C LEU A 25 -6.13 -11.85 -0.46
N ASP A 26 -4.83 -11.96 -0.72
CA ASP A 26 -3.87 -10.91 -0.37
C ASP A 26 -4.03 -9.71 -1.31
N THR A 27 -4.23 -9.96 -2.61
CA THR A 27 -4.59 -8.92 -3.59
C THR A 27 -5.91 -8.23 -3.22
N GLU A 28 -6.93 -8.98 -2.78
CA GLU A 28 -8.19 -8.39 -2.31
C GLU A 28 -7.96 -7.47 -1.09
N ARG A 29 -7.19 -7.93 -0.09
CA ARG A 29 -6.89 -7.12 1.09
C ARG A 29 -6.09 -5.88 0.74
N PHE A 30 -5.15 -5.99 -0.20
CA PHE A 30 -4.40 -4.85 -0.74
C PHE A 30 -5.37 -3.81 -1.34
N HIS A 31 -6.26 -4.21 -2.26
CA HIS A 31 -7.23 -3.30 -2.84
C HIS A 31 -8.17 -2.66 -1.80
N LYS A 32 -8.60 -3.41 -0.78
CA LYS A 32 -9.38 -2.86 0.35
C LYS A 32 -8.59 -1.79 1.11
N ALA A 33 -7.31 -2.03 1.37
CA ALA A 33 -6.45 -1.06 2.04
C ALA A 33 -6.26 0.21 1.20
N ILE A 34 -6.02 0.07 -0.10
CA ILE A 34 -5.92 1.18 -1.05
C ILE A 34 -7.23 1.98 -1.13
N HIS A 35 -8.37 1.30 -1.17
CA HIS A 35 -9.68 1.95 -1.15
C HIS A 35 -9.88 2.82 0.11
N HIS A 36 -9.47 2.34 1.29
CA HIS A 36 -9.52 3.15 2.53
C HIS A 36 -8.63 4.39 2.45
N ILE A 37 -7.42 4.27 1.88
CA ILE A 37 -6.54 5.42 1.64
C ILE A 37 -7.23 6.47 0.75
N PHE A 38 -7.88 6.04 -0.33
CA PHE A 38 -8.59 6.94 -1.23
C PHE A 38 -9.83 7.57 -0.61
N ILE A 39 -10.56 6.87 0.26
CA ILE A 39 -11.68 7.46 1.02
C ILE A 39 -11.19 8.60 1.90
N GLN A 40 -10.07 8.42 2.60
CA GLN A 40 -9.57 9.40 3.57
C GLN A 40 -8.85 10.58 2.91
N ASN A 41 -8.09 10.34 1.84
CA ASN A 41 -7.16 11.34 1.28
C ASN A 41 -7.48 11.71 -0.19
N GLY A 42 -8.45 11.04 -0.82
CA GLY A 42 -8.65 11.13 -2.27
C GLY A 42 -7.38 10.72 -3.04
N THR A 43 -7.24 11.20 -4.27
CA THR A 43 -6.08 10.94 -5.13
C THR A 43 -4.86 11.82 -4.79
N LYS A 44 -4.90 12.60 -3.71
CA LYS A 44 -3.84 13.56 -3.32
C LYS A 44 -2.58 12.92 -2.76
N LEU A 45 -2.59 11.61 -2.48
CA LEU A 45 -1.40 10.90 -1.98
C LEU A 45 -0.61 10.41 -3.18
N GLU A 46 0.50 11.08 -3.49
CA GLU A 46 1.41 10.67 -4.56
C GLU A 46 2.01 9.28 -4.29
N SER A 47 2.23 8.52 -5.36
CA SER A 47 2.79 7.16 -5.30
C SER A 47 4.15 7.09 -4.63
N GLU A 48 5.02 8.08 -4.81
CA GLU A 48 6.32 8.14 -4.11
C GLU A 48 6.15 8.27 -2.59
N LYS A 49 5.18 9.07 -2.15
CA LYS A 49 4.88 9.22 -0.72
C LYS A 49 4.23 7.94 -0.17
N PHE A 50 3.36 7.30 -0.94
CA PHE A 50 2.81 5.99 -0.61
C PHE A 50 3.92 4.94 -0.41
N ALA A 51 4.86 4.84 -1.35
CA ALA A 51 5.96 3.88 -1.30
C ALA A 51 6.86 4.08 -0.06
N LYS A 52 7.16 5.35 0.27
CA LYS A 52 7.91 5.69 1.48
C LYS A 52 7.20 5.23 2.75
N LEU A 53 5.92 5.58 2.90
CA LEU A 53 5.11 5.18 4.05
C LEU A 53 5.00 3.66 4.16
N LEU A 54 4.77 2.96 3.04
CA LEU A 54 4.68 1.50 3.03
C LEU A 54 5.99 0.85 3.47
N SER A 55 7.13 1.34 2.98
CA SER A 55 8.45 0.85 3.38
C SER A 55 8.65 0.98 4.90
N GLU A 56 8.35 2.15 5.46
CA GLU A 56 8.50 2.41 6.90
C GLU A 56 7.64 1.44 7.72
N VAL A 57 6.38 1.22 7.31
CA VAL A 57 5.47 0.29 8.00
C VAL A 57 5.94 -1.17 7.89
N LEU A 58 6.41 -1.60 6.73
CA LEU A 58 6.88 -2.97 6.53
C LEU A 58 8.18 -3.25 7.30
N PHE A 59 9.11 -2.29 7.35
CA PHE A 59 10.34 -2.43 8.14
C PHE A 59 10.06 -2.50 9.64
N GLU A 60 9.10 -1.72 10.14
CA GLU A 60 8.69 -1.76 11.54
C GLU A 60 8.02 -3.11 11.89
N LYS A 61 7.12 -3.59 11.02
CA LYS A 61 6.34 -4.80 11.27
C LYS A 61 7.15 -6.09 11.06
N TYR A 62 8.05 -6.09 10.09
CA TYR A 62 8.81 -7.25 9.66
C TYR A 62 10.33 -6.97 9.64
N PRO A 63 10.95 -6.69 10.80
CA PRO A 63 12.36 -6.27 10.87
C PRO A 63 13.36 -7.37 10.44
N LYS A 64 12.90 -8.63 10.36
CA LYS A 64 13.72 -9.79 9.98
C LYS A 64 13.64 -10.14 8.49
N ILE A 65 12.69 -9.56 7.75
CA ILE A 65 12.57 -9.79 6.31
C ILE A 65 13.71 -9.05 5.59
N ASN A 66 14.21 -9.62 4.51
CA ASN A 66 15.25 -9.02 3.68
C ASN A 66 14.79 -7.63 3.15
N LYS A 67 15.65 -6.62 3.28
CA LYS A 67 15.36 -5.25 2.84
C LYS A 67 15.15 -5.14 1.33
N ASP A 68 15.93 -5.87 0.53
CA ASP A 68 15.77 -5.89 -0.93
C ASP A 68 14.44 -6.53 -1.32
N PHE A 69 14.01 -7.54 -0.57
CA PHE A 69 12.69 -8.13 -0.76
C PHE A 69 11.57 -7.14 -0.44
N ILE A 70 11.65 -6.42 0.68
CA ILE A 70 10.68 -5.36 1.02
C ILE A 70 10.66 -4.29 -0.08
N ALA A 71 11.82 -3.84 -0.55
CA ALA A 71 11.89 -2.83 -1.60
C ALA A 71 11.19 -3.27 -2.90
N GLN A 72 11.36 -4.53 -3.31
CA GLN A 72 10.65 -5.08 -4.47
C GLN A 72 9.14 -5.13 -4.26
N GLN A 73 8.68 -5.53 -3.07
CA GLN A 73 7.25 -5.56 -2.76
C GLN A 73 6.64 -4.16 -2.71
N VAL A 74 7.39 -3.17 -2.20
CA VAL A 74 6.97 -1.77 -2.18
C VAL A 74 6.85 -1.22 -3.59
N GLU A 75 7.80 -1.49 -4.48
CA GLU A 75 7.74 -1.00 -5.87
C GLU A 75 6.56 -1.61 -6.61
N SER A 76 6.34 -2.93 -6.49
CA SER A 76 5.17 -3.58 -7.10
C SER A 76 3.84 -3.02 -6.57
N ALA A 77 3.76 -2.72 -5.27
CA ALA A 77 2.58 -2.11 -4.67
C ALA A 77 2.39 -0.66 -5.14
N LYS A 78 3.48 0.10 -5.30
CA LYS A 78 3.49 1.47 -5.81
C LYS A 78 2.98 1.54 -7.24
N ASP A 79 3.45 0.65 -8.12
CA ASP A 79 2.99 0.58 -9.51
C ASP A 79 1.49 0.34 -9.58
N THR A 80 1.01 -0.65 -8.82
CA THR A 80 -0.43 -0.97 -8.76
C THR A 80 -1.24 0.20 -8.20
N TYR A 81 -0.73 0.86 -7.15
CA TYR A 81 -1.35 2.03 -6.57
C TYR A 81 -1.44 3.20 -7.56
N GLU A 82 -0.39 3.48 -8.32
CA GLU A 82 -0.37 4.57 -9.30
C GLU A 82 -1.38 4.33 -10.43
N VAL A 83 -1.50 3.10 -10.92
CA VAL A 83 -2.51 2.74 -11.92
C VAL A 83 -3.92 3.04 -11.42
N ILE A 84 -4.24 2.62 -10.18
CA ILE A 84 -5.56 2.88 -9.58
C ILE A 84 -5.75 4.38 -9.35
N ARG A 85 -4.72 5.08 -8.86
CA ARG A 85 -4.76 6.52 -8.59
C ARG A 85 -5.03 7.32 -9.86
N SER A 86 -4.31 7.02 -10.95
CA SER A 86 -4.47 7.68 -12.26
C SER A 86 -5.88 7.47 -12.78
N TYR A 87 -6.38 6.24 -12.79
CA TYR A 87 -7.74 5.95 -13.23
C TYR A 87 -8.79 6.72 -12.40
N LEU A 88 -8.64 6.74 -11.07
CA LEU A 88 -9.55 7.48 -10.19
C LEU A 88 -9.45 9.00 -10.32
N PHE A 89 -8.30 9.51 -10.76
CA PHE A 89 -8.10 10.92 -11.05
C PHE A 89 -8.86 11.28 -12.34
N ASP A 90 -8.65 10.50 -13.40
CA ASP A 90 -9.25 10.73 -14.73
C ASP A 90 -10.79 10.70 -14.71
N ILE A 91 -11.41 9.82 -13.92
CA ILE A 91 -12.88 9.72 -13.85
C ILE A 91 -13.54 10.75 -12.90
N LYS A 92 -12.74 11.48 -12.11
CA LYS A 92 -13.23 12.49 -11.16
C LYS A 92 -13.12 13.92 -11.71
N GLU A 93 -12.46 14.11 -12.85
CA GLU A 93 -12.54 15.32 -13.68
C GLU A 93 -13.74 15.23 -14.65
#